data_AF-A0A7C1F8N1-F1
#
_entry.id   AF-A0A7C1F8N1-F1
#
_cell.length_a   1.000
_cell.length_b   1.000
_cell.length_c   1.000
_cell.angle_alpha   90.00
_cell.angle_beta   90.00
_cell.angle_gamma   90.00
#
_symmetry.space_group_name_H-M   'P 1'
#
loop_
_entity.id
_entity.type
_entity.pdbx_description
1 polymer ?
#
loop_
_entity_poly.entity_id
_entity_poly.type
_entity_poly.pdbx_seq_one_letter_code
_entity_poly.pdbx_strand_id
1 'polypeptide(L)'
;MLLPLLWMVSSSLKLEQRVFEFPPQLIPNPVRFQNYVEALTYKPFHIYIRNTLFLVVMNEIAVLLSASFCAYGFARVRFPGRDLWFGVVLATMMVPGVVLMVPSFVIFSRLKWIDTFYPLTVPVFFGGGAFNIFLLRQFFRTIPEDLADAARI
;
A
#
# COMPACT_ATOMS: atom_id res chain seq x y z
N MET A 1 18.88 12.72 7.62
CA MET A 1 17.69 12.30 6.83
C MET A 1 16.77 13.45 6.43
N LEU A 2 16.83 14.64 7.05
CA LEU A 2 15.96 15.77 6.70
C LEU A 2 16.35 16.53 5.42
N LEU A 3 17.63 16.44 5.01
CA LEU A 3 18.15 17.20 3.88
C LEU A 3 17.37 16.99 2.57
N PRO A 4 17.00 15.76 2.15
CA PRO A 4 16.19 15.56 0.95
C PRO A 4 14.79 16.19 1.06
N LEU A 5 14.18 16.19 2.24
CA LEU A 5 12.86 16.81 2.45
C LEU A 5 12.94 18.33 2.35
N LEU A 6 13.94 18.93 2.99
CA LEU A 6 14.21 20.37 2.89
C LEU A 6 14.53 20.76 1.44
N TRP A 7 15.28 19.92 0.73
CA TRP A 7 15.57 20.10 -0.68
C TRP A 7 14.32 20.03 -1.56
N MET A 8 13.40 19.11 -1.29
CA MET A 8 12.12 19.00 -2.00
C MET A 8 11.26 20.25 -1.78
N VAL A 9 11.11 20.71 -0.54
CA VAL A 9 10.33 21.93 -0.21
C VAL A 9 10.96 23.18 -0.81
N SER A 10 12.28 23.29 -0.78
CA SER A 10 12.98 24.38 -1.46
C SER A 10 12.75 24.32 -2.97
N SER A 11 12.94 23.16 -3.59
CA SER A 11 12.83 23.01 -5.04
C SER A 11 11.40 23.18 -5.56
N SER A 12 10.37 22.82 -4.78
CA SER A 12 8.97 23.08 -5.15
C SER A 12 8.61 24.56 -5.21
N LEU A 13 9.43 25.42 -4.61
CA LEU A 13 9.27 26.88 -4.61
C LEU A 13 10.20 27.61 -5.58
N LYS A 14 11.07 26.89 -6.32
CA LYS A 14 11.98 27.46 -7.32
C LYS A 14 11.31 27.59 -8.68
N LEU A 15 11.89 28.44 -9.52
CA LEU A 15 11.67 28.39 -10.97
C LEU A 15 12.30 27.11 -11.54
N GLU A 16 11.69 26.53 -12.58
CA GLU A 16 12.14 25.28 -13.21
C GLU A 16 13.64 25.33 -13.61
N GLN A 17 14.07 26.46 -14.18
CA GLN A 17 15.46 26.70 -14.58
C GLN A 17 16.46 26.72 -13.40
N ARG A 18 16.00 27.06 -12.19
CA ARG A 18 16.82 27.18 -10.98
C ARG A 18 16.91 25.88 -10.18
N VAL A 19 16.11 24.86 -10.53
CA VAL A 19 16.14 23.55 -9.87
C VAL A 19 17.46 22.82 -10.14
N PHE A 20 18.02 22.99 -11.34
CA PHE A 20 19.25 22.31 -11.81
C PHE A 20 20.49 23.21 -11.80
N GLU A 21 20.41 24.40 -11.21
CA GLU A 21 21.54 25.34 -11.16
C GLU A 21 22.64 24.88 -10.19
N PHE A 22 23.89 25.15 -10.55
CA PHE A 22 25.07 24.91 -9.72
C PHE A 22 25.83 26.23 -9.45
N PRO A 23 26.11 26.60 -8.18
CA PRO A 23 25.84 25.85 -6.96
C PRO A 23 24.33 25.80 -6.61
N PRO A 24 23.85 24.70 -5.98
CA PRO A 24 22.45 24.51 -5.66
C PRO A 24 21.95 25.58 -4.67
N GLN A 25 20.91 26.30 -5.05
CA GLN A 25 20.29 27.30 -4.17
C GLN A 25 19.44 26.61 -3.10
N LEU A 26 19.79 26.74 -1.82
CA LEU A 26 19.01 26.15 -0.72
C LEU A 26 17.76 26.97 -0.37
N ILE A 27 17.85 28.29 -0.45
CA ILE A 27 16.73 29.20 -0.23
C ILE A 27 16.28 29.70 -1.61
N PRO A 28 15.03 29.43 -2.02
CA PRO A 28 14.52 29.87 -3.32
C PRO A 28 14.53 31.40 -3.44
N ASN A 29 15.08 31.91 -4.53
CA ASN A 29 15.06 33.34 -4.84
C ASN A 29 14.83 33.54 -6.36
N PRO A 30 13.65 34.02 -6.80
CA PRO A 30 12.46 34.36 -6.00
C PRO A 30 11.70 33.11 -5.51
N VAL A 31 10.93 33.26 -4.44
CA VAL A 31 9.99 32.23 -3.97
C VAL A 31 8.75 32.23 -4.87
N ARG A 32 8.45 31.10 -5.52
CA ARG A 32 7.33 30.97 -6.47
C ARG A 32 6.23 30.05 -5.92
N PHE A 33 5.34 30.61 -5.10
CA PHE A 33 4.14 29.90 -4.63
C PHE A 33 3.18 29.50 -5.75
N GLN A 34 3.23 30.20 -6.89
CA GLN A 34 2.44 29.92 -8.08
C GLN A 34 2.59 28.48 -8.59
N ASN A 35 3.73 27.83 -8.32
CA ASN A 35 3.98 26.42 -8.64
C ASN A 35 2.89 25.50 -8.06
N TYR A 36 2.35 25.79 -6.88
CA TYR A 36 1.30 24.99 -6.26
C TYR A 36 -0.05 25.18 -6.96
N VAL A 37 -0.41 26.41 -7.31
CA VAL A 37 -1.63 26.69 -8.07
C VAL A 37 -1.56 26.00 -9.42
N GLU A 38 -0.46 26.20 -10.16
CA GLU A 38 -0.21 25.57 -11.45
C GLU A 38 -0.27 24.04 -11.35
N ALA A 39 0.36 23.43 -10.35
CA ALA A 39 0.34 21.98 -10.16
C ALA A 39 -1.08 21.43 -9.93
N LEU A 40 -1.92 22.16 -9.18
CA LEU A 40 -3.29 21.75 -8.88
C LEU A 40 -4.26 22.00 -10.05
N THR A 41 -3.93 22.92 -10.96
CA THR A 41 -4.80 23.29 -12.10
C THR A 41 -4.33 22.75 -13.45
N TYR A 42 -3.07 22.34 -13.60
CA TYR A 42 -2.48 21.87 -14.87
C TYR A 42 -3.19 20.63 -15.44
N LYS A 43 -3.68 19.76 -14.56
CA LYS A 43 -4.49 18.58 -14.88
C LYS A 43 -5.69 18.55 -13.94
N PRO A 44 -6.73 17.73 -14.21
CA PRO A 44 -7.85 17.55 -13.31
C PRO A 44 -7.41 16.82 -12.02
N PHE A 45 -6.65 17.50 -11.17
CA PHE A 45 -6.00 16.94 -9.98
C PHE A 45 -7.03 16.40 -8.97
N HIS A 46 -8.21 17.02 -8.93
CA HIS A 46 -9.35 16.54 -8.15
C HIS A 46 -9.78 15.11 -8.53
N ILE A 47 -9.67 14.71 -9.81
CA ILE A 47 -9.96 13.34 -10.25
C ILE A 47 -8.92 12.37 -9.70
N TYR A 48 -7.64 12.75 -9.74
CA TYR A 48 -6.56 11.92 -9.19
C TYR A 48 -6.72 11.71 -7.69
N ILE A 49 -6.94 12.78 -6.92
CA ILE A 49 -7.21 12.67 -5.48
C ILE A 49 -8.42 11.79 -5.22
N ARG A 50 -9.55 12.02 -5.91
CA ARG A 50 -10.78 11.25 -5.70
C ARG A 50 -10.57 9.77 -5.99
N ASN A 51 -9.91 9.43 -7.11
CA ASN A 51 -9.65 8.05 -7.48
C ASN A 51 -8.71 7.37 -6.47
N THR A 52 -7.64 8.05 -6.07
CA THR A 52 -6.71 7.52 -5.05
C THR A 52 -7.40 7.34 -3.71
N LEU A 53 -8.17 8.33 -3.24
CA LEU A 53 -8.88 8.25 -1.97
C LEU A 53 -9.91 7.11 -1.98
N PHE A 54 -10.68 6.98 -3.07
CA PHE A 54 -11.62 5.88 -3.26
C PHE A 54 -10.91 4.52 -3.19
N LEU A 55 -9.83 4.36 -3.96
CA LEU A 55 -9.04 3.13 -3.96
C LEU A 55 -8.47 2.80 -2.59
N VAL A 56 -7.82 3.76 -1.93
CA VAL A 56 -7.19 3.56 -0.61
C VAL A 56 -8.24 3.16 0.42
N VAL A 57 -9.33 3.90 0.55
CA VAL A 57 -10.35 3.61 1.57
C VAL A 57 -10.98 2.22 1.34
N MET A 58 -11.34 1.89 0.11
CA MET A 58 -11.93 0.58 -0.20
C MET A 58 -10.93 -0.57 0.01
N ASN A 59 -9.70 -0.40 -0.47
CA ASN A 59 -8.66 -1.40 -0.35
C ASN A 59 -8.28 -1.64 1.11
N GLU A 60 -8.07 -0.60 1.92
CA GLU A 60 -7.69 -0.75 3.33
C GLU A 60 -8.77 -1.46 4.13
N ILE A 61 -10.06 -1.15 3.92
CA ILE A 61 -11.17 -1.87 4.56
C ILE A 61 -11.12 -3.35 4.17
N ALA A 62 -10.97 -3.65 2.88
CA ALA A 62 -10.94 -5.03 2.40
C ALA A 62 -9.72 -5.81 2.94
N VAL A 63 -8.55 -5.18 2.96
CA VAL A 63 -7.31 -5.77 3.50
C VAL A 63 -7.44 -6.02 4.99
N LEU A 64 -7.91 -5.04 5.77
CA LEU A 64 -8.06 -5.19 7.21
C LEU A 64 -9.03 -6.32 7.55
N LEU A 65 -10.19 -6.38 6.89
CA LEU A 65 -11.14 -7.47 7.10
C LEU A 65 -10.53 -8.82 6.71
N SER A 66 -10.11 -8.97 5.46
CA SER A 66 -9.61 -10.25 4.95
C SER A 66 -8.38 -10.75 5.69
N ALA A 67 -7.38 -9.89 5.92
CA ALA A 67 -6.16 -10.24 6.61
C ALA A 67 -6.41 -10.61 8.08
N SER A 68 -7.29 -9.87 8.78
CA SER A 68 -7.65 -10.17 10.17
C SER A 68 -8.38 -11.51 10.28
N PHE A 69 -9.33 -11.80 9.38
CA PHE A 69 -10.03 -13.09 9.36
C PHE A 69 -9.06 -14.25 9.13
N CYS A 70 -8.19 -14.16 8.12
CA CYS A 70 -7.20 -15.19 7.84
C CYS A 70 -6.22 -15.36 9.00
N ALA A 71 -5.66 -14.26 9.51
CA ALA A 71 -4.69 -14.27 10.60
C ALA A 71 -5.27 -14.85 11.89
N TYR A 72 -6.52 -14.51 12.22
CA TYR A 72 -7.21 -15.08 13.38
C TYR A 72 -7.40 -16.59 13.23
N GLY A 73 -7.81 -17.05 12.05
CA GLY A 73 -7.87 -18.47 11.72
C GLY A 73 -6.54 -19.19 11.97
N PHE A 74 -5.43 -18.65 11.46
CA PHE A 74 -4.09 -19.22 11.65
C PHE A 74 -3.53 -19.07 13.06
N ALA A 75 -4.02 -18.14 13.87
CA ALA A 75 -3.54 -17.89 15.23
C ALA A 75 -4.31 -18.69 16.27
N ARG A 76 -5.64 -18.77 16.16
CA ARG A 76 -6.55 -19.22 17.23
C ARG A 76 -7.35 -20.47 16.89
N VAL A 77 -7.59 -20.73 15.61
CA VAL A 77 -8.41 -21.89 15.21
C VAL A 77 -7.51 -23.10 15.01
N ARG A 78 -7.93 -24.25 15.55
CA ARG A 78 -7.27 -25.54 15.34
C ARG A 78 -7.96 -26.23 14.17
N PHE A 79 -7.24 -26.45 13.07
CA PHE A 79 -7.73 -27.16 11.89
C PHE A 79 -6.61 -27.99 11.26
N PRO A 80 -6.93 -29.11 10.57
CA PRO A 80 -5.92 -29.98 9.99
C PRO A 80 -5.09 -29.25 8.93
N GLY A 81 -3.76 -29.36 9.00
CA GLY A 81 -2.85 -28.74 8.04
C GLY A 81 -2.63 -27.23 8.22
N ARG A 82 -3.08 -26.63 9.32
CA ARG A 82 -2.92 -25.18 9.58
C ARG A 82 -1.53 -24.64 9.32
N ASP A 83 -0.51 -25.29 9.88
CA ASP A 83 0.86 -24.79 9.82
C ASP A 83 1.49 -25.00 8.43
N LEU A 84 1.03 -26.01 7.68
CA LEU A 84 1.38 -26.19 6.26
C LEU A 84 0.83 -25.03 5.41
N TRP A 85 -0.46 -24.73 5.53
CA TRP A 85 -1.09 -23.63 4.80
C TRP A 85 -0.48 -22.28 5.16
N PHE A 86 -0.13 -22.06 6.42
CA PHE A 86 0.60 -20.87 6.81
C PHE A 86 1.99 -20.81 6.18
N GLY A 87 2.69 -21.95 6.08
CA GLY A 87 3.94 -22.05 5.33
C GLY A 87 3.80 -21.67 3.86
N VAL A 88 2.72 -22.10 3.20
CA VAL A 88 2.41 -21.70 1.80
C VAL A 88 2.21 -20.19 1.69
N VAL A 89 1.49 -19.57 2.63
CA VAL A 89 1.32 -18.11 2.67
C VAL A 89 2.69 -17.42 2.74
N LEU A 90 3.59 -17.87 3.62
CA LEU A 90 4.93 -17.29 3.74
C LEU A 90 5.79 -17.50 2.49
N ALA A 91 5.67 -18.64 1.82
CA ALA A 91 6.40 -18.91 0.59
C ALA A 91 6.07 -17.89 -0.51
N THR A 92 4.84 -17.34 -0.55
CA THR A 92 4.49 -16.29 -1.51
C THR A 92 5.28 -14.99 -1.33
N MET A 93 5.78 -14.72 -0.13
CA MET A 93 6.62 -13.54 0.14
C MET A 93 8.02 -13.65 -0.47
N MET A 94 8.46 -14.87 -0.81
CA MET A 94 9.78 -15.11 -1.40
C MET A 94 9.82 -14.77 -2.89
N VAL A 95 8.66 -14.60 -3.53
CA VAL A 95 8.56 -14.30 -4.96
C VAL A 95 8.72 -12.79 -5.19
N PRO A 96 9.74 -12.34 -5.94
CA PRO A 96 9.92 -10.91 -6.22
C PRO A 96 8.79 -10.37 -7.10
N GLY A 97 8.16 -9.26 -6.68
CA GLY A 97 7.01 -8.68 -7.39
C GLY A 97 7.29 -8.29 -8.84
N VAL A 98 8.53 -7.90 -9.16
CA VAL A 98 8.95 -7.57 -10.54
C VAL A 98 8.81 -8.74 -11.51
N VAL A 99 9.02 -9.98 -11.03
CA VAL A 99 8.87 -11.19 -11.87
C VAL A 99 7.40 -11.46 -12.17
N LEU A 100 6.51 -11.06 -11.27
CA LEU A 100 5.06 -11.21 -11.41
C LEU A 100 4.44 -10.13 -12.30
N MET A 101 5.13 -9.02 -12.57
CA MET A 101 4.57 -7.87 -13.27
C MET A 101 4.01 -8.22 -14.67
N VAL A 102 4.80 -8.91 -15.50
CA VAL A 102 4.37 -9.32 -16.84
C VAL A 102 3.26 -10.38 -16.79
N PRO A 103 3.40 -11.49 -16.03
CA PRO A 103 2.32 -12.46 -15.85
C PRO A 103 1.01 -11.85 -15.36
N SER A 104 1.06 -10.97 -14.35
CA SER A 104 -0.12 -10.29 -13.82
C SER A 104 -0.79 -9.41 -14.88
N PHE A 105 -0.03 -8.66 -15.67
CA PHE A 105 -0.58 -7.89 -16.79
C PHE A 105 -1.29 -8.79 -17.81
N VAL A 106 -0.68 -9.92 -18.19
CA VAL A 106 -1.28 -10.87 -19.13
C VAL A 106 -2.58 -11.46 -18.57
N ILE A 107 -2.62 -11.80 -17.28
CA ILE A 107 -3.84 -12.30 -16.61
C ILE A 107 -4.95 -11.24 -16.68
N PHE A 108 -4.66 -10.00 -16.27
CA PHE A 108 -5.67 -8.94 -16.28
C PHE A 108 -6.10 -8.53 -17.69
N SER A 109 -5.20 -8.63 -18.68
CA SER A 109 -5.54 -8.47 -20.09
C SER A 109 -6.57 -9.50 -20.55
N ARG A 110 -6.32 -10.79 -20.26
CA ARG A 110 -7.23 -11.89 -20.61
C ARG A 110 -8.57 -11.78 -19.89
N LEU A 111 -8.58 -11.26 -18.66
CA LEU A 111 -9.79 -10.97 -17.90
C LEU A 111 -10.52 -9.71 -18.38
N LYS A 112 -9.95 -8.94 -19.31
CA LYS A 112 -10.46 -7.63 -19.77
C LYS A 112 -10.58 -6.61 -18.64
N TRP A 113 -9.68 -6.66 -17.67
CA TRP A 113 -9.62 -5.73 -16.53
C TRP A 113 -8.69 -4.54 -16.77
N ILE A 114 -8.02 -4.48 -17.93
CA ILE A 114 -7.21 -3.32 -18.32
C ILE A 114 -8.09 -2.07 -18.37
N ASP A 115 -7.52 -0.91 -18.03
CA ASP A 115 -8.19 0.39 -17.96
C ASP A 115 -9.32 0.46 -16.92
N THR A 116 -9.29 -0.42 -15.91
CA THR A 116 -10.22 -0.41 -14.77
C THR A 116 -9.47 -0.40 -13.43
N PHE A 117 -10.20 -0.22 -12.33
CA PHE A 117 -9.66 -0.33 -10.98
C PHE A 117 -9.52 -1.77 -10.47
N TYR A 118 -10.09 -2.76 -11.16
CA TYR A 118 -10.12 -4.14 -10.67
C TYR A 118 -8.74 -4.75 -10.40
N PRO A 119 -7.71 -4.54 -11.26
CA PRO A 119 -6.36 -5.05 -10.98
C PRO A 119 -5.73 -4.46 -9.71
N LEU A 120 -6.14 -3.25 -9.31
CA LEU A 120 -5.63 -2.55 -8.14
C LEU A 120 -6.40 -2.87 -6.86
N THR A 121 -7.66 -3.30 -6.99
CA THR A 121 -8.58 -3.50 -5.87
C THR A 121 -8.83 -4.97 -5.59
N VAL A 122 -9.23 -5.78 -6.58
CA VAL A 122 -9.66 -7.16 -6.33
C VAL A 122 -8.55 -8.03 -5.71
N PRO A 123 -7.29 -7.99 -6.17
CA PRO A 123 -6.23 -8.80 -5.55
C PRO A 123 -5.96 -8.48 -4.09
N VAL A 124 -6.20 -7.25 -3.63
CA VAL A 124 -5.94 -6.88 -2.23
C VAL A 124 -6.96 -7.48 -1.25
N PHE A 125 -8.11 -7.95 -1.74
CA PHE A 125 -9.11 -8.66 -0.92
C PHE A 125 -8.60 -10.01 -0.40
N PHE A 126 -7.45 -10.49 -0.90
CA PHE A 126 -6.79 -11.70 -0.42
C PHE A 126 -5.74 -11.37 0.65
N GLY A 127 -6.11 -10.54 1.63
CA GLY A 127 -5.28 -10.17 2.78
C GLY A 127 -4.25 -9.07 2.52
N GLY A 128 -4.28 -8.39 1.38
CA GLY A 128 -3.31 -7.36 1.02
C GLY A 128 -1.86 -7.87 0.90
N GLY A 129 -1.70 -9.18 0.75
CA GLY A 129 -0.41 -9.86 0.74
C GLY A 129 -0.12 -10.64 2.02
N ALA A 130 0.75 -11.64 1.89
CA ALA A 130 1.09 -12.57 2.96
C ALA A 130 1.72 -11.90 4.20
N PHE A 131 2.40 -10.77 4.03
CA PHE A 131 3.01 -10.03 5.13
C PHE A 131 1.98 -9.56 6.16
N ASN A 132 0.84 -9.03 5.72
CA ASN A 132 -0.20 -8.53 6.62
C ASN A 132 -0.81 -9.67 7.44
N ILE A 133 -1.10 -10.80 6.79
CA ILE A 133 -1.60 -12.02 7.46
C ILE A 133 -0.56 -12.52 8.48
N PHE A 134 0.72 -12.55 8.10
CA PHE A 134 1.79 -12.94 9.00
C PHE A 134 1.86 -12.02 10.22
N LEU A 135 1.89 -10.71 10.01
CA LEU A 135 2.05 -9.71 11.08
C LEU A 135 0.86 -9.75 12.05
N LEU A 136 -0.37 -9.76 11.53
CA LEU A 136 -1.57 -9.90 12.36
C LEU A 136 -1.61 -11.22 13.11
N ARG A 137 -1.15 -12.32 12.49
CA ARG A 137 -1.08 -13.61 13.18
C ARG A 137 -0.07 -13.56 14.33
N GLN A 138 1.10 -12.96 14.13
CA GLN A 138 2.08 -12.81 15.22
C GLN A 138 1.48 -12.01 16.37
N PHE A 139 0.83 -10.89 16.08
CA PHE A 139 0.14 -10.09 17.09
C PHE A 139 -0.97 -10.87 17.80
N PHE A 140 -1.85 -11.56 17.08
CA PHE A 140 -2.92 -12.34 17.72
C PHE A 140 -2.40 -13.46 18.62
N ARG A 141 -1.21 -14.02 18.34
CA ARG A 141 -0.57 -15.04 19.20
C ARG A 141 0.03 -14.48 20.49
N THR A 142 0.29 -13.17 20.60
CA THR A 142 0.78 -12.57 21.85
C THR A 142 -0.33 -12.33 22.87
N ILE A 143 -1.59 -12.36 22.44
CA ILE A 143 -2.74 -12.18 23.33
C ILE A 143 -2.99 -13.50 24.11
N PRO A 144 -3.17 -13.50 25.44
CA PRO A 144 -3.47 -14.72 26.21
C PRO A 144 -4.74 -15.44 25.75
N GLU A 145 -4.77 -16.78 25.78
CA GLU A 145 -5.99 -17.57 25.49
C GLU A 145 -7.05 -17.42 26.59
N ASP A 146 -6.62 -17.23 27.84
CA ASP A 146 -7.51 -17.09 29.01
C ASP A 146 -8.53 -15.95 28.85
N LEU A 147 -8.18 -14.88 28.12
CA LEU A 147 -9.11 -13.78 27.81
C LEU A 147 -10.26 -14.23 26.91
N ALA A 148 -9.98 -15.12 25.95
CA ALA A 148 -10.99 -15.69 25.08
C ALA A 148 -11.87 -16.70 25.83
N ASP A 149 -11.30 -17.46 26.76
CA ASP A 149 -12.06 -18.41 27.59
C ASP A 149 -12.94 -17.68 28.61
N ALA A 150 -12.46 -16.60 29.22
CA ALA A 150 -13.27 -15.75 30.09
C ALA A 150 -14.44 -15.07 29.35
N ALA A 151 -14.30 -14.79 28.05
CA ALA A 151 -15.39 -14.24 27.24
C ALA A 151 -16.42 -15.28 26.77
N ARG A 152 -16.11 -16.58 26.89
CA ARG A 152 -17.03 -17.68 26.52
C ARG A 152 -17.97 -18.08 27.65
N ILE A 153 -17.56 -17.86 28.90
CA ILE A 153 -18.30 -18.17 30.12
C ILE A 153 -19.13 -16.93 30.50
#